data_AF-A0A2G9YZ77-F1
#
_entry.id   AF-A0A2G9YZ77-F1
#
_cell.length_a   1.000
_cell.length_b   1.000
_cell.length_c   1.000
_cell.angle_alpha   90.00
_cell.angle_beta   90.00
_cell.angle_gamma   90.00
#
_symmetry.space_group_name_H-M   'P 1'
#
loop_
_entity.id
_entity.type
_entity.pdbx_description
1 polymer ?
#
loop_
_entity_poly.entity_id
_entity_poly.type
_entity_poly.pdbx_seq_one_letter_code
_entity_poly.pdbx_strand_id
1 'polypeptide(L)' 'MKPIIVANWKCNPTTQQEAKRLFNLVKKGVKDVKNIEVVICSPFVYLSVLKANGAQDCF' A
#
# COMPACT_ATOMS: atom_id res chain seq x y z
N MET A 1 -18.06 8.07 -10.74
CA MET A 1 -16.88 7.21 -10.55
C MET A 1 -16.10 7.71 -9.35
N LYS A 2 -15.59 6.81 -8.50
CA LYS A 2 -14.77 7.16 -7.35
C LYS A 2 -13.31 7.30 -7.83
N PRO A 3 -12.60 8.40 -7.57
CA PRO A 3 -11.18 8.49 -7.91
C PRO A 3 -10.37 7.44 -7.17
N ILE A 4 -9.35 6.91 -7.82
CA ILE A 4 -8.41 5.94 -7.26
C ILE A 4 -7.00 6.54 -7.23
N ILE A 5 -6.33 6.42 -6.09
CA ILE A 5 -4.92 6.77 -5.91
C ILE A 5 -4.15 5.49 -5.64
N VAL A 6 -3.22 5.17 -6.54
CA VAL A 6 -2.38 3.97 -6.44
C VAL A 6 -0.96 4.36 -6.08
N ALA A 7 -0.50 3.92 -4.91
CA ALA A 7 0.88 4.08 -4.46
C ALA A 7 1.70 2.85 -4.84
N ASN A 8 2.45 2.94 -5.96
CA ASN A 8 3.44 1.95 -6.33
C ASN A 8 4.75 2.20 -5.56
N TRP A 9 5.07 1.32 -4.61
CA TRP A 9 6.28 1.45 -3.80
C TRP A 9 7.57 1.08 -4.56
N LYS A 10 7.47 0.53 -5.77
CA LYS A 10 8.60 -0.03 -6.53
C LYS A 10 9.40 -1.01 -5.66
N CYS A 11 10.72 -1.05 -5.79
CA CYS A 11 11.60 -1.90 -4.97
C CYS A 11 11.87 -1.32 -3.57
N ASN A 12 10.85 -0.83 -2.87
CA ASN A 12 10.98 -0.25 -1.51
C ASN A 12 9.79 -0.64 -0.62
N PRO A 13 9.94 -0.59 0.71
CA PRO A 13 11.17 -0.37 1.48
C PRO A 13 12.04 -1.62 1.61
N THR A 14 13.24 -1.49 2.18
CA THR A 14 14.22 -2.59 2.29
C THR A 14 13.99 -3.52 3.47
N THR A 15 13.11 -3.17 4.41
CA THR A 15 12.81 -4.01 5.59
C THR A 15 11.31 -4.16 5.82
N GLN A 16 10.92 -5.31 6.38
CA GLN A 16 9.52 -5.57 6.76
C GLN A 16 9.02 -4.60 7.85
N GLN A 17 9.90 -4.19 8.78
CA GLN A 17 9.56 -3.24 9.83
C GLN A 17 9.17 -1.89 9.24
N GLU A 18 9.95 -1.40 8.28
CA GLU A 18 9.68 -0.13 7.60
C GLU A 18 8.41 -0.20 6.75
N ALA A 19 8.19 -1.34 6.06
CA ALA A 19 6.96 -1.58 5.31
C ALA A 19 5.72 -1.46 6.21
N LYS A 20 5.75 -2.12 7.39
CA LYS A 20 4.66 -2.03 8.38
C LYS A 20 4.47 -0.62 8.90
N ARG A 21 5.56 0.09 9.20
CA ARG A 21 5.53 1.48 9.69
C ARG A 21 4.85 2.40 8.68
N LEU A 22 5.31 2.39 7.43
CA LEU A 22 4.75 3.21 6.35
C LEU A 22 3.28 2.89 6.09
N PHE A 23 2.93 1.60 6.01
CA PHE A 23 1.55 1.16 5.79
C PHE A 23 0.61 1.68 6.89
N ASN A 24 1.01 1.57 8.16
CA ASN A 24 0.20 2.04 9.29
C ASN A 24 0.07 3.57 9.32
N LEU A 25 1.13 4.30 8.98
CA LEU A 25 1.08 5.76 8.86
C LEU A 25 0.10 6.19 7.77
N VAL A 26 0.17 5.58 6.58
CA VAL A 26 -0.76 5.86 5.49
C VAL A 26 -2.18 5.51 5.89
N LYS A 27 -2.42 4.30 6.42
CA LYS A 27 -3.74 3.85 6.89
C LYS A 27 -4.36 4.82 7.90
N LYS A 28 -3.56 5.33 8.84
CA LYS A 28 -4.01 6.34 9.81
C LYS A 28 -4.28 7.69 9.14
N GLY A 29 -3.43 8.12 8.22
CA GLY A 29 -3.56 9.41 7.52
C GLY A 29 -4.76 9.49 6.58
N VAL A 30 -5.14 8.37 5.95
CA VAL A 30 -6.28 8.33 5.01
C VAL A 30 -7.60 7.90 5.67
N LYS A 31 -7.63 7.63 6.98
CA LYS A 31 -8.80 7.04 7.67
C LYS A 31 -10.09 7.84 7.50
N ASP A 32 -9.99 9.18 7.45
CA ASP A 32 -11.13 10.09 7.35
C ASP A 32 -11.36 10.59 5.91
N VAL A 33 -10.51 10.19 4.97
CA VAL A 33 -10.62 10.57 3.57
C VAL A 33 -11.72 9.72 2.92
N LYS A 34 -12.83 10.37 2.58
CA LYS A 34 -14.00 9.74 1.97
C LYS A 34 -14.00 9.92 0.46
N ASN A 35 -14.82 9.13 -0.23
CA ASN A 35 -15.03 9.22 -1.68
C ASN A 35 -13.77 9.06 -2.55
N ILE A 36 -12.69 8.52 -1.99
CA ILE A 36 -11.49 8.09 -2.73
C ILE A 36 -11.14 6.64 -2.41
N GLU A 37 -10.60 5.92 -3.38
CA GLU A 37 -10.01 4.61 -3.20
C GLU A 37 -8.48 4.74 -3.13
N VAL A 38 -7.87 4.10 -2.13
CA VAL A 38 -6.42 4.13 -1.92
C VAL A 38 -5.91 2.71 -2.02
N VAL A 39 -4.98 2.48 -2.94
CA VAL A 39 -4.34 1.18 -3.16
C VAL A 39 -2.84 1.34 -2.97
N ILE A 40 -2.23 0.38 -2.26
CA ILE A 40 -0.78 0.28 -2.11
C ILE A 40 -0.32 -0.97 -2.86
N CYS A 41 0.59 -0.79 -3.82
CA CYS A 41 1.29 -1.87 -4.51
C CYS A 41 2.71 -1.97 -3.95
N SER A 42 2.87 -2.77 -2.89
CA SER A 42 4.17 -3.04 -2.26
C SER A 42 4.96 -4.13 -3.01
N PRO A 43 6.29 -4.26 -2.81
CA PRO A 43 7.04 -5.44 -3.23
C PRO A 43 6.34 -6.74 -2.84
N PHE A 44 6.46 -7.78 -3.69
CA PHE A 44 5.81 -9.08 -3.51
C PHE A 44 5.99 -9.65 -2.10
N VAL A 45 7.22 -9.56 -1.57
CA VAL A 45 7.59 -10.06 -0.23
C VAL A 45 6.78 -9.46 0.92
N TYR A 46 6.10 -8.33 0.70
CA TYR A 46 5.29 -7.66 1.73
C TYR A 46 3.78 -7.82 1.54
N LEU A 47 3.30 -8.41 0.43
CA LEU A 47 1.86 -8.51 0.16
C LEU A 47 1.11 -9.24 1.28
N SER A 48 1.63 -10.40 1.70
CA SER A 48 1.04 -11.21 2.77
C SER A 48 1.03 -10.48 4.11
N VAL A 49 2.16 -9.88 4.50
CA VAL A 49 2.28 -9.26 5.83
C VAL A 49 1.48 -7.96 5.95
N LEU A 50 1.33 -7.21 4.85
CA LEU A 50 0.54 -5.99 4.82
C LEU A 50 -0.94 -6.24 4.53
N LYS A 51 -1.30 -7.47 4.11
CA LYS A 51 -2.62 -7.78 3.54
C LYS A 51 -2.98 -6.78 2.43
N ALA A 52 -2.02 -6.55 1.53
CA ALA A 52 -2.15 -5.54 0.48
C ALA A 52 -3.13 -6.01 -0.60
N ASN A 53 -3.92 -5.08 -1.13
CA ASN A 53 -4.92 -5.34 -2.18
C ASN A 53 -4.38 -5.12 -3.60
N GLY A 54 -3.15 -4.63 -3.75
CA GLY A 54 -2.49 -4.40 -5.04
C GLY A 54 -1.12 -5.04 -5.10
N ALA A 55 -0.77 -5.60 -6.25
CA ALA A 55 0.57 -6.08 -6.59
C ALA A 55 1.21 -5.15 -7.63
N GLN A 56 2.53 -5.19 -7.74
CA GLN A 56 3.26 -4.43 -8.76
C GLN A 56 3.29 -5.14 -10.12
N ASP A 57 3.14 -6.48 -10.12
CA ASP A 57 3.20 -7.33 -11.30
C ASP A 57 2.56 -8.71 -11.00
N CYS A 58 2.21 -9.47 -12.05
CA CYS A 58 1.78 -10.87 -12.00
C CYS A 58 2.08 -11.60 -13.31
N PHE A 59 2.34 -12.91 -13.24
CA PHE A 59 2.52 -13.79 -14.41
C PHE A 59 1.25 -14.55 -14.76
#